data_AF-A0A3D5XA48-F1
#
_entry.id   AF-A0A3D5XA48-F1
#
_cell.length_a   1.000
_cell.length_b   1.000
_cell.length_c   1.000
_cell.angle_alpha   90.00
_cell.angle_beta   90.00
_cell.angle_gamma   90.00
#
_symmetry.space_group_name_H-M   'P 1'
#
loop_
_entity.id
_entity.type
_entity.pdbx_description
1 polymer ?
#
loop_
_entity_poly.entity_id
_entity_poly.type
_entity_poly.pdbx_seq_one_letter_code
_entity_poly.pdbx_strand_id
1 'polypeptide(L)'
;MRLWFSGNSAYLNADGTTEKNIIFRGIDKVRGSWRLIHIGSNNVKNKLNYVQIMHTGSTTASGQKTAVLVQSNVSGRLSIKNTSISLSDGYAVYIDGNSGTSSEFSNNNFSDNTLAPMRIGAESLLAIDKNSVYTDNGIQAIELATGTNIRFDSEGVIKEVGIPYHFFKSAELRSNITFEPGVTCLFNAGLRLWVTSDGAIIADGTADDKITFSGLTQSAGAWLGIELASPSTLNKINHGIISYGGDAGGRGANIYMFGSTPGSKLILTNSKISDSETYGVRRASGNTQLTEDNNVYENNAAGDLL
;
A
#
# COMPACT_ATOMS: atom_id res chain seq x y z
N MET A 1 11.90 10.92 -24.92
CA MET A 1 11.25 9.83 -25.71
C MET A 1 10.28 9.05 -24.82
N ARG A 2 9.11 8.62 -25.34
CA ARG A 2 8.15 7.73 -24.66
C ARG A 2 7.91 6.50 -25.54
N LEU A 3 7.96 5.30 -24.96
CA LEU A 3 7.41 4.09 -25.59
C LEU A 3 5.97 3.94 -25.12
N TRP A 4 5.00 3.90 -26.03
CA TRP A 4 3.58 3.88 -25.67
C TRP A 4 2.85 2.74 -26.39
N PHE A 5 2.35 1.80 -25.60
CA PHE A 5 1.60 0.64 -26.08
C PHE A 5 0.13 0.86 -25.74
N SER A 6 -0.65 1.31 -26.73
CA SER A 6 -2.04 1.75 -26.54
C SER A 6 -3.00 0.94 -27.39
N GLY A 7 -4.12 0.52 -26.79
CA GLY A 7 -5.18 -0.23 -27.46
C GLY A 7 -5.06 -1.75 -27.34
N ASN A 8 -6.17 -2.46 -27.51
CA ASN A 8 -6.34 -3.87 -27.12
C ASN A 8 -5.34 -4.84 -27.77
N SER A 9 -4.90 -4.57 -29.00
CA SER A 9 -3.94 -5.43 -29.72
C SER A 9 -2.47 -5.05 -29.47
N ALA A 10 -2.20 -3.87 -28.91
CA ALA A 10 -0.84 -3.42 -28.66
C ALA A 10 -0.28 -4.08 -27.40
N TYR A 11 0.97 -4.52 -27.47
CA TYR A 11 1.69 -5.01 -26.30
C TYR A 11 3.19 -4.80 -26.42
N LEU A 12 3.87 -4.74 -25.28
CA LEU A 12 5.31 -4.88 -25.18
C LEU A 12 5.63 -6.29 -24.70
N ASN A 13 6.31 -7.10 -25.52
CA ASN A 13 6.86 -8.37 -25.07
C ASN A 13 8.39 -8.28 -25.04
N ALA A 14 8.95 -7.93 -23.87
CA ALA A 14 10.39 -7.96 -23.62
C ALA A 14 10.70 -9.15 -22.70
N ASP A 15 11.12 -10.25 -23.31
CA ASP A 15 11.39 -11.53 -22.63
C ASP A 15 12.85 -11.93 -22.87
N GLY A 16 13.72 -11.46 -21.98
CA GLY A 16 15.14 -11.81 -21.95
C GLY A 16 15.43 -13.09 -21.15
N THR A 17 16.72 -13.33 -20.89
CA THR A 17 17.20 -14.38 -19.97
C THR A 17 18.26 -13.83 -19.03
N THR A 18 18.64 -14.60 -18.02
CA THR A 18 19.74 -14.26 -17.09
C THR A 18 21.02 -13.89 -17.84
N GLU A 19 21.35 -14.62 -18.91
CA GLU A 19 22.56 -14.43 -19.72
C GLU A 19 22.40 -13.28 -20.74
N LYS A 20 21.16 -12.97 -21.13
CA LYS A 20 20.84 -12.02 -22.20
C LYS A 20 19.68 -11.11 -21.78
N ASN A 21 20.01 -10.15 -20.93
CA ASN A 21 19.07 -9.13 -20.49
C ASN A 21 18.72 -8.17 -21.64
N ILE A 22 17.48 -7.68 -21.65
CA ILE A 22 17.06 -6.58 -22.54
C ILE A 22 17.28 -5.26 -21.79
N ILE A 23 17.93 -4.28 -22.42
CA ILE A 23 18.33 -3.03 -21.77
C ILE A 23 17.64 -1.82 -22.42
N PHE A 24 16.83 -1.10 -21.65
CA PHE A 24 16.30 0.22 -21.99
C PHE A 24 17.05 1.28 -21.19
N ARG A 25 17.83 2.14 -21.85
CA ARG A 25 18.59 3.21 -21.19
C ARG A 25 18.71 4.47 -22.04
N GLY A 26 18.83 5.62 -21.38
CA GLY A 26 19.25 6.86 -22.01
C GLY A 26 20.71 6.81 -22.50
N ILE A 27 20.99 7.49 -23.61
CA ILE A 27 22.34 7.59 -24.21
C ILE A 27 23.28 8.35 -23.26
N ASP A 28 22.79 9.44 -22.69
CA ASP A 28 23.58 10.33 -21.82
C ASP A 28 23.77 9.77 -20.41
N LYS A 29 23.06 8.68 -20.07
CA LYS A 29 23.13 7.95 -18.79
C LYS A 29 22.92 8.83 -17.54
N VAL A 30 21.96 9.74 -17.63
CA VAL A 30 21.55 10.59 -16.51
C VAL A 30 20.08 10.37 -16.18
N ARG A 31 19.68 10.51 -14.90
CA ARG A 31 18.25 10.41 -14.53
C ARG A 31 17.44 11.38 -15.41
N GLY A 32 16.31 10.93 -15.94
CA GLY A 32 15.47 11.75 -16.83
C GLY A 32 15.99 11.90 -18.27
N SER A 33 16.95 11.12 -18.76
CA SER A 33 17.35 11.12 -20.18
C SER A 33 16.19 10.79 -21.15
N TRP A 34 15.20 10.00 -20.71
CA TRP A 34 13.99 9.74 -21.47
C TRP A 34 12.77 9.64 -20.55
N ARG A 35 11.57 9.55 -21.14
CA ARG A 35 10.32 9.78 -20.44
C ARG A 35 9.88 8.54 -19.65
N LEU A 36 9.31 7.55 -20.33
CA LEU A 36 8.82 6.30 -19.71
C LEU A 36 8.43 5.24 -20.75
N ILE A 37 8.18 4.03 -20.26
CA ILE A 37 7.38 2.98 -20.90
C ILE A 37 5.94 3.12 -20.40
N HIS A 38 5.00 3.33 -21.32
CA HIS A 38 3.58 3.52 -21.02
C HIS A 38 2.75 2.33 -21.51
N ILE A 39 2.19 1.58 -20.58
CA ILE A 39 1.27 0.46 -20.82
C ILE A 39 -0.16 0.97 -20.74
N GLY A 40 -0.71 1.36 -21.89
CA GLY A 40 -2.11 1.75 -22.09
C GLY A 40 -2.93 0.65 -22.77
N SER A 41 -2.66 -0.61 -22.42
CA SER A 41 -3.27 -1.80 -23.01
C SER A 41 -3.51 -2.88 -21.95
N ASN A 42 -4.65 -3.55 -22.02
CA ASN A 42 -5.01 -4.69 -21.17
C ASN A 42 -4.49 -6.03 -21.71
N ASN A 43 -3.66 -6.01 -22.76
CA ASN A 43 -3.16 -7.23 -23.39
C ASN A 43 -2.26 -8.01 -22.44
N VAL A 44 -2.58 -9.28 -22.19
CA VAL A 44 -1.82 -10.16 -21.27
C VAL A 44 -0.39 -10.46 -21.74
N LYS A 45 -0.05 -10.12 -23.00
CA LYS A 45 1.30 -10.24 -23.54
C LYS A 45 2.22 -9.07 -23.18
N ASN A 46 1.72 -8.06 -22.47
CA ASN A 46 2.56 -7.04 -21.86
C ASN A 46 3.46 -7.69 -20.80
N LYS A 47 4.75 -7.79 -21.11
CA LYS A 47 5.73 -8.56 -20.35
C LYS A 47 7.08 -7.84 -20.31
N LEU A 48 7.64 -7.77 -19.12
CA LEU A 48 9.03 -7.46 -18.83
C LEU A 48 9.61 -8.62 -18.03
N ASN A 49 10.51 -9.40 -18.63
CA ASN A 49 11.21 -10.49 -17.96
C ASN A 49 12.69 -10.42 -18.29
N TYR A 50 13.58 -10.39 -17.29
CA TYR A 50 15.02 -10.14 -17.47
C TYR A 50 15.30 -8.85 -18.26
N VAL A 51 14.70 -7.76 -17.78
CA VAL A 51 14.82 -6.42 -18.37
C VAL A 51 15.54 -5.50 -17.39
N GLN A 52 16.35 -4.57 -17.92
CA GLN A 52 16.94 -3.47 -17.17
C GLN A 52 16.44 -2.14 -17.73
N ILE A 53 15.81 -1.31 -16.90
CA ILE A 53 15.27 0.00 -17.28
C ILE A 53 15.98 1.08 -16.47
N MET A 54 16.65 2.02 -17.15
CA MET A 54 17.39 3.11 -16.51
C MET A 54 17.14 4.47 -17.15
N HIS A 55 17.41 5.53 -16.39
CA HIS A 55 17.51 6.91 -16.89
C HIS A 55 16.17 7.47 -17.43
N THR A 56 15.06 7.02 -16.85
CA THR A 56 13.69 7.46 -17.17
C THR A 56 13.26 8.65 -16.32
N GLY A 57 12.01 9.12 -16.46
CA GLY A 57 11.40 10.12 -15.60
C GLY A 57 11.52 11.56 -16.10
N SER A 58 11.85 11.81 -17.38
CA SER A 58 12.13 13.17 -17.87
C SER A 58 10.98 14.17 -17.63
N THR A 59 9.73 13.73 -17.79
CA THR A 59 8.53 14.54 -17.59
C THR A 59 7.38 13.69 -17.08
N THR A 60 6.39 14.33 -16.44
CA THR A 60 5.25 13.65 -15.82
C THR A 60 4.34 12.95 -16.85
N ALA A 61 3.71 11.85 -16.44
CA ALA A 61 2.57 11.19 -17.08
C ALA A 61 1.56 10.84 -15.98
N SER A 62 0.28 11.15 -16.20
CA SER A 62 -0.76 11.06 -15.15
C SER A 62 -0.35 11.74 -13.84
N GLY A 63 0.32 12.90 -13.93
CA GLY A 63 0.75 13.70 -12.79
C GLY A 63 2.04 13.25 -12.10
N GLN A 64 2.66 12.14 -12.50
CA GLN A 64 3.86 11.60 -11.87
C GLN A 64 5.00 11.37 -12.86
N LYS A 65 6.26 11.58 -12.45
CA LYS A 65 7.42 11.07 -13.19
C LYS A 65 7.63 9.60 -12.81
N THR A 66 7.85 8.72 -13.77
CA THR A 66 8.01 7.27 -13.54
C THR A 66 8.81 6.61 -14.66
N ALA A 67 9.40 5.45 -14.42
CA ALA A 67 9.98 4.61 -15.47
C ALA A 67 8.91 3.84 -16.25
N VAL A 68 7.94 3.27 -15.54
CA VAL A 68 6.83 2.48 -16.09
C VAL A 68 5.50 3.03 -15.58
N LEU A 69 4.59 3.34 -16.50
CA LEU A 69 3.20 3.68 -16.18
C LEU A 69 2.29 2.56 -16.68
N VAL A 70 1.44 2.03 -15.81
CA VAL A 70 0.31 1.17 -16.19
C VAL A 70 -0.99 1.96 -16.02
N GLN A 71 -1.73 2.11 -17.12
CA GLN A 71 -2.92 2.96 -17.17
C GLN A 71 -4.16 2.19 -16.69
N SER A 72 -4.75 2.66 -15.59
CA SER A 72 -5.83 2.00 -14.85
C SER A 72 -7.19 2.06 -15.54
N ASN A 73 -7.52 3.16 -16.24
CA ASN A 73 -8.82 3.35 -16.88
C ASN A 73 -9.07 2.46 -18.12
N VAL A 74 -8.02 1.77 -18.59
CA VAL A 74 -8.11 0.73 -19.63
C VAL A 74 -7.82 -0.66 -19.05
N SER A 75 -7.79 -0.79 -17.72
CA SER A 75 -7.37 -1.99 -17.01
C SER A 75 -6.02 -2.51 -17.54
N GLY A 76 -5.05 -1.61 -17.67
CA GLY A 76 -3.72 -1.93 -18.17
C GLY A 76 -3.11 -3.11 -17.40
N ARG A 77 -2.48 -4.03 -18.13
CA ARG A 77 -1.87 -5.23 -17.55
C ARG A 77 -0.39 -5.31 -17.87
N LEU A 78 0.43 -5.75 -16.92
CA LEU A 78 1.87 -5.91 -17.12
C LEU A 78 2.45 -7.04 -16.26
N SER A 79 2.89 -8.15 -16.86
CA SER A 79 3.77 -9.11 -16.17
C SER A 79 5.17 -8.50 -16.02
N ILE A 80 5.70 -8.44 -14.80
CA ILE A 80 7.04 -7.94 -14.51
C ILE A 80 7.79 -8.91 -13.61
N LYS A 81 8.82 -9.56 -14.16
CA LYS A 81 9.61 -10.57 -13.47
C LYS A 81 11.09 -10.37 -13.69
N ASN A 82 11.92 -10.71 -12.71
CA ASN A 82 13.39 -10.69 -12.84
C ASN A 82 13.92 -9.38 -13.47
N THR A 83 13.25 -8.26 -13.18
CA THR A 83 13.47 -6.98 -13.88
C THR A 83 14.04 -5.97 -12.92
N SER A 84 15.06 -5.23 -13.36
CA SER A 84 15.60 -4.09 -12.61
C SER A 84 15.12 -2.77 -13.18
N ILE A 85 14.69 -1.86 -12.30
CA ILE A 85 14.35 -0.49 -12.65
C ILE A 85 15.10 0.44 -11.72
N SER A 86 16.04 1.20 -12.26
CA SER A 86 16.88 2.07 -11.46
C SER A 86 17.19 3.41 -12.10
N LEU A 87 17.67 4.36 -11.30
CA LEU A 87 18.09 5.68 -11.79
C LEU A 87 16.97 6.40 -12.58
N SER A 88 15.70 6.20 -12.19
CA SER A 88 14.60 7.04 -12.66
C SER A 88 14.61 8.37 -11.94
N ASP A 89 14.34 9.47 -12.66
CA ASP A 89 13.93 10.74 -12.05
C ASP A 89 12.44 10.70 -11.66
N GLY A 90 12.01 9.66 -10.93
CA GLY A 90 10.61 9.41 -10.60
C GLY A 90 10.44 8.10 -9.85
N TYR A 91 9.24 7.50 -9.93
CA TYR A 91 9.01 6.13 -9.46
C TYR A 91 9.62 5.10 -10.40
N ALA A 92 9.88 3.88 -9.93
CA ALA A 92 10.13 2.78 -10.86
C ALA A 92 8.83 2.34 -11.55
N VAL A 93 7.78 2.04 -10.79
CA VAL A 93 6.47 1.66 -11.32
C VAL A 93 5.37 2.56 -10.76
N TYR A 94 4.53 3.09 -11.65
CA TYR A 94 3.35 3.86 -11.28
C TYR A 94 2.11 3.26 -11.94
N ILE A 95 1.07 3.03 -11.13
CA ILE A 95 -0.25 2.60 -11.59
C ILE A 95 -1.24 3.70 -11.19
N ASP A 96 -1.91 4.31 -12.16
CA ASP A 96 -2.64 5.56 -11.95
C ASP A 96 -4.06 5.40 -11.38
N GLY A 97 -4.34 4.28 -10.71
CA GLY A 97 -5.64 3.98 -10.12
C GLY A 97 -5.65 2.77 -9.19
N ASN A 98 -6.86 2.39 -8.76
CA ASN A 98 -7.06 1.22 -7.90
C ASN A 98 -6.97 -0.10 -8.66
N SER A 99 -7.21 -0.03 -9.98
CA SER A 99 -7.17 -1.13 -10.93
C SER A 99 -5.96 -1.02 -11.85
N GLY A 100 -5.62 -2.14 -12.47
CA GLY A 100 -4.43 -2.25 -13.30
C GLY A 100 -3.43 -3.11 -12.56
N THR A 101 -3.33 -4.36 -12.98
CA THR A 101 -2.56 -5.38 -12.30
C THR A 101 -1.49 -5.95 -13.19
N SER A 102 -0.45 -6.43 -12.53
CA SER A 102 0.40 -7.47 -13.07
C SER A 102 -0.31 -8.81 -12.97
N SER A 103 -0.45 -9.53 -14.07
CA SER A 103 -0.83 -10.94 -14.01
C SER A 103 0.23 -11.77 -13.28
N GLU A 104 1.48 -11.29 -13.22
CA GLU A 104 2.59 -11.87 -12.48
C GLU A 104 3.59 -10.77 -12.07
N PHE A 105 4.00 -10.73 -10.80
CA PHE A 105 5.03 -9.84 -10.27
C PHE A 105 6.00 -10.67 -9.43
N SER A 106 7.26 -10.80 -9.84
CA SER A 106 8.23 -11.56 -9.02
C SER A 106 9.71 -11.24 -9.23
N ASN A 107 10.50 -11.34 -8.17
CA ASN A 107 11.97 -11.24 -8.19
C ASN A 107 12.49 -9.96 -8.89
N ASN A 108 11.84 -8.83 -8.66
CA ASN A 108 12.24 -7.55 -9.25
C ASN A 108 13.19 -6.79 -8.33
N ASN A 109 13.96 -5.85 -8.90
CA ASN A 109 14.83 -4.98 -8.12
C ASN A 109 14.61 -3.52 -8.51
N PHE A 110 14.00 -2.73 -7.63
CA PHE A 110 13.78 -1.30 -7.87
C PHE A 110 14.67 -0.47 -6.94
N SER A 111 15.67 0.21 -7.52
CA SER A 111 16.69 0.92 -6.74
C SER A 111 17.07 2.30 -7.29
N ASP A 112 17.62 3.17 -6.45
CA ASP A 112 18.24 4.45 -6.88
C ASP A 112 17.31 5.38 -7.68
N ASN A 113 15.99 5.25 -7.50
CA ASN A 113 14.99 6.12 -8.11
C ASN A 113 14.78 7.36 -7.21
N THR A 114 14.48 8.52 -7.79
CA THR A 114 14.35 9.76 -6.98
C THR A 114 13.09 9.83 -6.13
N LEU A 115 12.06 9.04 -6.45
CA LEU A 115 10.84 8.86 -5.64
C LEU A 115 10.78 7.43 -5.07
N ALA A 116 9.60 6.97 -4.67
CA ALA A 116 9.39 5.61 -4.21
C ALA A 116 9.60 4.55 -5.30
N PRO A 117 9.93 3.29 -4.95
CA PRO A 117 9.95 2.20 -5.92
C PRO A 117 8.62 2.06 -6.65
N MET A 118 7.50 2.22 -5.95
CA MET A 118 6.18 2.01 -6.51
C MET A 118 5.17 3.02 -5.96
N ARG A 119 4.24 3.46 -6.83
CA ARG A 119 3.00 4.14 -6.44
C ARG A 119 1.80 3.42 -7.05
N ILE A 120 0.98 2.79 -6.23
CA ILE A 120 -0.03 1.81 -6.67
C ILE A 120 -1.35 1.87 -5.87
N GLY A 121 -2.37 1.16 -6.36
CA GLY A 121 -3.63 0.92 -5.66
C GLY A 121 -3.73 -0.47 -5.01
N ALA A 122 -4.90 -0.81 -4.48
CA ALA A 122 -5.12 -2.05 -3.73
C ALA A 122 -4.91 -3.32 -4.56
N GLU A 123 -5.43 -3.37 -5.79
CA GLU A 123 -5.36 -4.59 -6.62
C GLU A 123 -3.90 -4.99 -6.89
N SER A 124 -3.06 -4.01 -7.24
CA SER A 124 -1.64 -4.23 -7.50
C SER A 124 -0.86 -4.53 -6.21
N LEU A 125 -1.23 -3.91 -5.08
CA LEU A 125 -0.62 -4.20 -3.79
C LEU A 125 -0.79 -5.67 -3.40
N LEU A 126 -1.96 -6.26 -3.62
CA LEU A 126 -2.22 -7.67 -3.31
C LEU A 126 -1.42 -8.61 -4.24
N ALA A 127 -0.98 -8.14 -5.40
CA ALA A 127 -0.31 -8.94 -6.43
C ALA A 127 1.23 -8.97 -6.32
N ILE A 128 1.87 -8.06 -5.59
CA ILE A 128 3.35 -8.05 -5.44
C ILE A 128 3.85 -9.28 -4.67
N ASP A 129 5.11 -9.66 -4.87
CA ASP A 129 5.75 -10.78 -4.17
C ASP A 129 6.65 -10.32 -3.01
N LYS A 130 7.18 -11.31 -2.26
CA LYS A 130 8.13 -11.09 -1.17
C LYS A 130 9.60 -11.12 -1.59
N ASN A 131 9.89 -11.63 -2.79
CA ASN A 131 11.27 -11.81 -3.25
C ASN A 131 11.80 -10.60 -4.03
N SER A 132 10.93 -9.65 -4.39
CA SER A 132 11.37 -8.38 -4.95
C SER A 132 12.05 -7.52 -3.90
N VAL A 133 13.07 -6.78 -4.33
CA VAL A 133 13.92 -5.96 -3.48
C VAL A 133 13.76 -4.49 -3.85
N TYR A 134 13.69 -3.64 -2.83
CA TYR A 134 13.54 -2.21 -2.98
C TYR A 134 14.64 -1.53 -2.15
N THR A 135 15.61 -0.85 -2.76
CA THR A 135 16.77 -0.28 -2.04
C THR A 135 17.16 1.10 -2.54
N ASP A 136 17.63 1.97 -1.65
CA ASP A 136 18.21 3.28 -2.01
C ASP A 136 17.31 4.17 -2.89
N ASN A 137 15.98 4.04 -2.76
CA ASN A 137 15.03 4.93 -3.40
C ASN A 137 14.85 6.19 -2.55
N GLY A 138 14.58 7.33 -3.19
CA GLY A 138 14.43 8.62 -2.51
C GLY A 138 13.31 8.62 -1.46
N ILE A 139 12.30 7.77 -1.64
CA ILE A 139 11.32 7.42 -0.62
C ILE A 139 11.36 5.90 -0.44
N GLN A 140 11.79 5.44 0.72
CA GLN A 140 11.98 4.01 0.98
C GLN A 140 10.69 3.35 1.52
N ALA A 141 9.61 3.45 0.74
CA ALA A 141 8.29 2.89 1.04
C ALA A 141 7.53 2.62 -0.27
N ILE A 142 6.56 1.70 -0.27
CA ILE A 142 5.60 1.57 -1.38
C ILE A 142 4.47 2.56 -1.11
N GLU A 143 4.24 3.50 -2.03
CA GLU A 143 3.20 4.52 -1.87
C GLU A 143 1.85 4.02 -2.38
N LEU A 144 0.82 4.18 -1.56
CA LEU A 144 -0.54 3.77 -1.91
C LEU A 144 -1.38 5.01 -2.23
N ALA A 145 -1.87 5.09 -3.46
CA ALA A 145 -2.64 6.24 -3.93
C ALA A 145 -3.55 5.90 -5.10
N THR A 146 -4.74 6.51 -5.11
CA THR A 146 -5.68 6.49 -6.24
C THR A 146 -6.32 7.87 -6.40
N GLY A 147 -7.21 8.04 -7.38
CA GLY A 147 -8.03 9.25 -7.50
C GLY A 147 -9.00 9.47 -6.32
N THR A 148 -9.32 8.42 -5.57
CA THR A 148 -10.24 8.48 -4.40
C THR A 148 -9.63 7.69 -3.23
N ASN A 149 -10.38 6.82 -2.56
CA ASN A 149 -9.87 5.91 -1.56
C ASN A 149 -9.23 4.68 -2.23
N ILE A 150 -8.29 4.05 -1.52
CA ILE A 150 -7.72 2.75 -1.89
C ILE A 150 -8.73 1.69 -1.44
N ARG A 151 -9.31 0.93 -2.38
CA ARG A 151 -10.42 0.02 -2.08
C ARG A 151 -10.00 -1.42 -2.26
N PHE A 152 -10.07 -2.20 -1.19
CA PHE A 152 -9.81 -3.62 -1.21
C PHE A 152 -11.13 -4.37 -1.46
N ASP A 153 -11.52 -4.44 -2.73
CA ASP A 153 -12.75 -5.09 -3.19
C ASP A 153 -12.59 -6.62 -3.37
N SER A 154 -11.40 -7.18 -3.13
CA SER A 154 -11.10 -8.61 -3.20
C SER A 154 -10.23 -9.02 -2.03
N GLU A 155 -10.51 -10.22 -1.50
CA GLU A 155 -9.70 -10.79 -0.42
C GLU A 155 -8.24 -10.95 -0.85
N GLY A 156 -7.33 -10.86 0.12
CA GLY A 156 -5.92 -11.02 -0.18
C GLY A 156 -5.01 -10.74 0.99
N VAL A 157 -3.71 -10.83 0.70
CA VAL A 157 -2.64 -10.70 1.68
C VAL A 157 -1.77 -9.50 1.33
N ILE A 158 -1.68 -8.56 2.26
CA ILE A 158 -0.66 -7.51 2.27
C ILE A 158 0.59 -8.13 2.88
N LYS A 159 1.64 -8.24 2.07
CA LYS A 159 2.86 -8.98 2.39
C LYS A 159 3.86 -8.08 3.11
N GLU A 160 4.71 -8.67 3.95
CA GLU A 160 5.91 -7.99 4.43
C GLU A 160 6.96 -8.05 3.31
N VAL A 161 7.43 -6.87 2.87
CA VAL A 161 8.29 -6.72 1.68
C VAL A 161 9.61 -6.00 1.99
N GLY A 162 10.00 -5.93 3.26
CA GLY A 162 11.21 -5.26 3.75
C GLY A 162 11.14 -3.73 3.83
N ILE A 163 10.04 -3.11 3.39
CA ILE A 163 9.81 -1.65 3.49
C ILE A 163 8.36 -1.32 3.86
N PRO A 164 8.08 -0.15 4.45
CA PRO A 164 6.73 0.26 4.81
C PRO A 164 5.80 0.51 3.61
N TYR A 165 4.50 0.45 3.88
CA TYR A 165 3.44 0.99 3.01
C TYR A 165 3.07 2.40 3.44
N HIS A 166 3.17 3.36 2.54
CA HIS A 166 2.85 4.76 2.80
C HIS A 166 1.55 5.16 2.11
N PHE A 167 0.49 5.36 2.89
CA PHE A 167 -0.84 5.73 2.42
C PHE A 167 -0.95 7.23 2.15
N PHE A 168 -1.25 7.59 0.90
CA PHE A 168 -1.60 8.95 0.47
C PHE A 168 -3.10 9.19 0.36
N LYS A 169 -3.90 8.12 0.50
CA LYS A 169 -5.36 8.14 0.49
C LYS A 169 -5.87 7.23 1.60
N SER A 170 -7.08 7.50 2.09
CA SER A 170 -7.74 6.59 3.02
C SER A 170 -7.94 5.23 2.37
N ALA A 171 -7.82 4.17 3.16
CA ALA A 171 -8.02 2.81 2.72
C ALA A 171 -9.39 2.29 3.18
N GLU A 172 -10.03 1.49 2.35
CA GLU A 172 -11.30 0.83 2.64
C GLU A 172 -11.14 -0.68 2.46
N LEU A 173 -11.20 -1.43 3.56
CA LEU A 173 -11.27 -2.89 3.53
C LEU A 173 -12.72 -3.30 3.31
N ARG A 174 -13.06 -3.67 2.07
CA ARG A 174 -14.40 -4.11 1.65
C ARG A 174 -14.48 -5.63 1.44
N SER A 175 -13.42 -6.31 1.85
CA SER A 175 -13.23 -7.76 1.79
C SER A 175 -12.25 -8.14 2.92
N ASN A 176 -12.00 -9.43 3.08
CA ASN A 176 -11.08 -9.93 4.11
C ASN A 176 -9.64 -9.68 3.71
N ILE A 177 -8.94 -8.83 4.45
CA ILE A 177 -7.54 -8.51 4.19
C ILE A 177 -6.67 -8.96 5.34
N THR A 178 -5.71 -9.83 5.01
CA THR A 178 -4.69 -10.32 5.91
C THR A 178 -3.43 -9.49 5.78
N PHE A 179 -2.89 -9.06 6.91
CA PHE A 179 -1.59 -8.39 7.01
C PHE A 179 -0.60 -9.42 7.55
N GLU A 180 0.49 -9.66 6.81
CA GLU A 180 1.56 -10.54 7.30
C GLU A 180 2.25 -9.93 8.54
N PRO A 181 2.81 -10.76 9.45
CA PRO A 181 3.68 -10.29 10.51
C PRO A 181 4.78 -9.36 9.99
N GLY A 182 5.08 -8.29 10.74
CA GLY A 182 6.09 -7.28 10.38
C GLY A 182 5.61 -6.16 9.45
N VAL A 183 4.40 -6.27 8.87
CA VAL A 183 3.86 -5.22 7.99
C VAL A 183 3.74 -3.88 8.73
N THR A 184 4.25 -2.82 8.10
CA THR A 184 4.13 -1.44 8.59
C THR A 184 3.31 -0.58 7.62
N CYS A 185 2.26 0.04 8.12
CA CYS A 185 1.39 0.97 7.38
C CYS A 185 1.47 2.38 8.00
N LEU A 186 1.87 3.36 7.20
CA LEU A 186 2.04 4.76 7.59
C LEU A 186 1.03 5.64 6.84
N PHE A 187 0.25 6.44 7.56
CA PHE A 187 -0.83 7.26 7.00
C PHE A 187 -0.50 8.74 7.04
N ASN A 188 -0.69 9.46 5.92
CA ASN A 188 -0.67 10.93 5.93
C ASN A 188 -1.81 11.50 6.81
N ALA A 189 -1.66 12.77 7.17
CA ALA A 189 -2.67 13.56 7.88
C ALA A 189 -4.05 13.51 7.20
N GLY A 190 -5.10 13.43 8.02
CA GLY A 190 -6.49 13.38 7.57
C GLY A 190 -6.91 12.07 6.89
N LEU A 191 -6.08 11.02 6.95
CA LEU A 191 -6.42 9.70 6.39
C LEU A 191 -6.85 8.71 7.45
N ARG A 192 -7.62 7.69 7.02
CA ARG A 192 -8.07 6.57 7.86
C ARG A 192 -7.87 5.23 7.19
N LEU A 193 -7.85 4.18 8.02
CA LEU A 193 -8.13 2.81 7.59
C LEU A 193 -9.56 2.46 7.98
N TRP A 194 -10.45 2.30 7.01
CA TRP A 194 -11.84 1.93 7.26
C TRP A 194 -12.09 0.48 6.92
N VAL A 195 -12.44 -0.33 7.93
CA VAL A 195 -12.94 -1.69 7.75
C VAL A 195 -14.46 -1.62 7.65
N THR A 196 -15.01 -1.85 6.45
CA THR A 196 -16.45 -1.72 6.18
C THR A 196 -17.23 -2.90 6.76
N SER A 197 -18.56 -2.89 6.67
CA SER A 197 -19.41 -4.01 7.09
C SER A 197 -19.10 -5.33 6.36
N ASP A 198 -18.51 -5.24 5.17
CA ASP A 198 -18.32 -6.37 4.26
C ASP A 198 -16.88 -6.92 4.29
N GLY A 199 -15.96 -6.20 4.95
CA GLY A 199 -14.56 -6.58 5.06
C GLY A 199 -14.16 -7.09 6.44
N ALA A 200 -12.92 -7.51 6.56
CA ALA A 200 -12.30 -7.82 7.84
C ALA A 200 -10.82 -7.41 7.84
N ILE A 201 -10.33 -6.99 9.00
CA ILE A 201 -8.90 -6.79 9.26
C ILE A 201 -8.34 -8.03 9.98
N ILE A 202 -7.39 -8.72 9.36
CA ILE A 202 -6.75 -9.90 9.93
C ILE A 202 -5.26 -9.59 10.08
N ALA A 203 -4.87 -9.11 11.26
CA ALA A 203 -3.49 -8.79 11.60
C ALA A 203 -3.05 -9.66 12.78
N ASP A 204 -2.37 -10.78 12.47
CA ASP A 204 -1.90 -11.73 13.48
C ASP A 204 -0.36 -11.75 13.46
N GLY A 205 0.24 -10.75 14.10
CA GLY A 205 1.69 -10.62 14.23
C GLY A 205 2.27 -11.56 15.29
N THR A 206 3.57 -11.43 15.53
CA THR A 206 4.28 -12.13 16.61
C THR A 206 4.96 -11.13 17.54
N ALA A 207 5.53 -11.59 18.65
CA ALA A 207 6.29 -10.72 19.55
C ALA A 207 7.49 -10.05 18.85
N ASP A 208 8.12 -10.78 17.91
CA ASP A 208 9.28 -10.32 17.14
C ASP A 208 8.86 -9.51 15.90
N ASP A 209 7.77 -9.92 15.25
CA ASP A 209 7.28 -9.33 13.99
C ASP A 209 5.90 -8.68 14.19
N LYS A 210 5.88 -7.56 14.88
CA LYS A 210 4.67 -6.78 15.15
C LYS A 210 4.13 -6.11 13.88
N ILE A 211 2.81 -5.95 13.81
CA ILE A 211 2.14 -5.26 12.69
C ILE A 211 1.84 -3.81 13.13
N THR A 212 2.27 -2.82 12.35
CA THR A 212 2.18 -1.41 12.72
C THR A 212 1.18 -0.64 11.86
N PHE A 213 0.28 0.10 12.49
CA PHE A 213 -0.58 1.11 11.89
C PHE A 213 -0.34 2.46 12.59
N SER A 214 0.21 3.43 11.88
CA SER A 214 0.66 4.69 12.48
C SER A 214 0.46 5.89 11.57
N GLY A 215 0.38 7.08 12.17
CA GLY A 215 0.59 8.31 11.43
C GLY A 215 2.01 8.36 10.87
N LEU A 216 2.19 8.96 9.70
CA LEU A 216 3.50 9.17 9.10
C LEU A 216 4.35 10.08 10.00
N THR A 217 3.75 11.13 10.55
CA THR A 217 4.39 11.98 11.55
C THR A 217 4.13 11.43 12.94
N GLN A 218 5.15 11.40 13.78
CA GLN A 218 5.06 10.93 15.17
C GLN A 218 4.49 12.04 16.08
N SER A 219 3.25 12.42 15.80
CA SER A 219 2.48 13.43 16.52
C SER A 219 1.12 12.86 16.84
N ALA A 220 0.61 13.07 18.06
CA ALA A 220 -0.77 12.75 18.37
C ALA A 220 -1.72 13.39 17.35
N GLY A 221 -2.70 12.63 16.84
CA GLY A 221 -3.63 13.11 15.80
C GLY A 221 -3.04 13.22 14.40
N ALA A 222 -1.87 12.62 14.13
CA ALA A 222 -1.25 12.63 12.79
C ALA A 222 -2.07 11.92 11.71
N TRP A 223 -3.11 11.16 12.08
CA TRP A 223 -4.09 10.55 11.18
C TRP A 223 -5.39 10.29 11.94
N LEU A 224 -6.46 9.95 11.22
CA LEU A 224 -7.79 9.78 11.81
C LEU A 224 -7.95 8.49 12.61
N GLY A 225 -7.07 7.50 12.41
CA GLY A 225 -7.13 6.18 13.05
C GLY A 225 -7.84 5.10 12.21
N ILE A 226 -8.10 3.97 12.87
CA ILE A 226 -8.85 2.84 12.31
C ILE A 226 -10.34 3.05 12.61
N GLU A 227 -11.17 3.03 11.57
CA GLU A 227 -12.63 2.97 11.71
C GLU A 227 -13.11 1.54 11.43
N LEU A 228 -13.78 0.91 12.39
CA LEU A 228 -14.21 -0.48 12.31
C LEU A 228 -15.74 -0.58 12.36
N ALA A 229 -16.34 -0.88 11.21
CA ALA A 229 -17.77 -1.17 11.09
C ALA A 229 -18.09 -2.67 11.05
N SER A 230 -17.08 -3.49 10.73
CA SER A 230 -17.25 -4.91 10.42
C SER A 230 -17.74 -5.73 11.62
N PRO A 231 -18.86 -6.48 11.49
CA PRO A 231 -19.32 -7.44 12.49
C PRO A 231 -18.61 -8.79 12.40
N SER A 232 -17.65 -8.94 11.48
CA SER A 232 -16.93 -10.20 11.24
C SER A 232 -16.20 -10.68 12.49
N THR A 233 -16.26 -11.98 12.76
CA THR A 233 -15.46 -12.61 13.83
C THR A 233 -13.99 -12.80 13.43
N LEU A 234 -13.64 -12.49 12.17
CA LEU A 234 -12.27 -12.53 11.68
C LEU A 234 -11.46 -11.29 12.05
N ASN A 235 -12.12 -10.21 12.49
CA ASN A 235 -11.45 -8.98 12.89
C ASN A 235 -10.52 -9.24 14.08
N LYS A 236 -9.23 -9.23 13.80
CA LYS A 236 -8.18 -9.54 14.75
C LYS A 236 -7.00 -8.61 14.56
N ILE A 237 -6.52 -8.06 15.66
CA ILE A 237 -5.24 -7.39 15.77
C ILE A 237 -4.52 -8.02 16.96
N ASN A 238 -3.54 -8.86 16.68
CA ASN A 238 -2.67 -9.49 17.66
C ASN A 238 -1.22 -9.07 17.40
N HIS A 239 -0.50 -8.70 18.47
CA HIS A 239 0.84 -8.10 18.35
C HIS A 239 0.87 -6.87 17.42
N GLY A 240 -0.18 -6.04 17.52
CA GLY A 240 -0.30 -4.79 16.79
C GLY A 240 0.35 -3.61 17.51
N ILE A 241 0.79 -2.61 16.74
CA ILE A 241 1.13 -1.27 17.22
C ILE A 241 0.20 -0.29 16.51
N ILE A 242 -0.65 0.40 17.26
CA ILE A 242 -1.56 1.43 16.75
C ILE A 242 -1.21 2.74 17.46
N SER A 243 -0.70 3.70 16.70
CA SER A 243 -0.15 4.91 17.32
C SER A 243 -0.36 6.20 16.53
N TYR A 244 -0.25 7.33 17.23
CA TYR A 244 -0.27 8.67 16.65
C TYR A 244 -1.58 9.04 15.93
N GLY A 245 -2.66 8.29 16.17
CA GLY A 245 -3.97 8.52 15.57
C GLY A 245 -4.91 9.33 16.46
N GLY A 246 -6.19 9.17 16.19
CA GLY A 246 -7.24 9.77 17.00
C GLY A 246 -7.41 11.28 16.81
N ASP A 247 -7.13 11.78 15.61
CA ASP A 247 -7.45 13.16 15.22
C ASP A 247 -8.89 13.53 15.64
N ALA A 248 -9.02 14.64 16.39
CA ALA A 248 -10.29 15.12 16.91
C ALA A 248 -11.28 15.57 15.80
N GLY A 249 -10.79 15.94 14.62
CA GLY A 249 -11.58 16.21 13.42
C GLY A 249 -12.17 14.96 12.77
N GLY A 250 -11.73 13.76 13.19
CA GLY A 250 -12.27 12.47 12.78
C GLY A 250 -13.21 11.86 13.82
N ARG A 251 -12.92 10.61 14.20
CA ARG A 251 -13.68 9.87 15.22
C ARG A 251 -13.10 9.99 16.62
N GLY A 252 -11.92 10.61 16.75
CA GLY A 252 -11.26 10.81 18.02
C GLY A 252 -10.92 9.48 18.71
N ALA A 253 -10.26 8.58 18.00
CA ALA A 253 -9.53 7.46 18.61
C ALA A 253 -8.49 6.85 17.66
N ASN A 254 -7.47 6.18 18.20
CA ASN A 254 -6.60 5.28 17.43
C ASN A 254 -7.45 4.18 16.75
N ILE A 255 -8.43 3.63 17.46
CA ILE A 255 -9.43 2.69 16.93
C ILE A 255 -10.84 3.14 17.33
N TYR A 256 -11.71 3.39 16.35
CA TYR A 256 -13.11 3.69 16.55
C TYR A 256 -13.99 2.54 16.05
N MET A 257 -14.75 1.92 16.96
CA MET A 257 -15.68 0.82 16.67
C MET A 257 -17.11 1.34 16.58
N PHE A 258 -17.84 0.96 15.54
CA PHE A 258 -19.24 1.36 15.35
C PHE A 258 -20.03 0.34 14.53
N GLY A 259 -21.35 0.44 14.55
CA GLY A 259 -22.24 -0.46 13.82
C GLY A 259 -23.55 -0.64 14.56
N SER A 260 -24.61 -1.05 13.86
CA SER A 260 -25.94 -1.20 14.43
C SER A 260 -26.22 -2.65 14.85
N THR A 261 -26.61 -3.49 13.89
CA THR A 261 -27.05 -4.87 14.15
C THR A 261 -26.74 -5.79 12.96
N PRO A 262 -25.81 -6.75 13.10
CA PRO A 262 -24.88 -6.90 14.23
C PRO A 262 -23.90 -5.72 14.34
N GLY A 263 -23.49 -5.39 15.57
CA GLY A 263 -22.43 -4.39 15.81
C GLY A 263 -21.04 -4.93 15.47
N SER A 264 -20.07 -4.01 15.33
CA SER A 264 -18.70 -4.38 14.98
C SER A 264 -18.03 -5.26 16.04
N LYS A 265 -17.13 -6.15 15.63
CA LYS A 265 -16.38 -7.03 16.54
C LYS A 265 -14.88 -6.86 16.33
N LEU A 266 -14.10 -6.90 17.41
CA LEU A 266 -12.64 -6.87 17.36
C LEU A 266 -12.04 -7.75 18.46
N ILE A 267 -11.11 -8.61 18.08
CA ILE A 267 -10.18 -9.26 19.00
C ILE A 267 -8.88 -8.45 18.97
N LEU A 268 -8.54 -7.79 20.07
CA LEU A 268 -7.34 -6.97 20.22
C LEU A 268 -6.47 -7.55 21.33
N THR A 269 -5.35 -8.17 20.99
CA THR A 269 -4.51 -8.88 21.97
C THR A 269 -3.04 -8.58 21.82
N ASN A 270 -2.26 -8.64 22.89
CA ASN A 270 -0.79 -8.46 22.88
C ASN A 270 -0.33 -7.18 22.15
N SER A 271 -1.16 -6.14 22.12
CA SER A 271 -0.98 -4.98 21.26
C SER A 271 -0.67 -3.73 22.06
N LYS A 272 0.03 -2.77 21.42
CA LYS A 272 0.27 -1.43 21.98
C LYS A 272 -0.61 -0.40 21.28
N ILE A 273 -1.35 0.36 22.07
CA ILE A 273 -2.23 1.43 21.59
C ILE A 273 -1.81 2.72 22.28
N SER A 274 -1.18 3.63 21.54
CA SER A 274 -0.52 4.78 22.16
C SER A 274 -0.58 6.10 21.40
N ASP A 275 -0.26 7.18 22.11
CA ASP A 275 0.03 8.49 21.54
C ASP A 275 -1.13 9.05 20.70
N SER A 276 -2.38 8.78 21.11
CA SER A 276 -3.54 9.35 20.44
C SER A 276 -3.82 10.78 20.90
N GLU A 277 -4.33 11.63 20.00
CA GLU A 277 -4.81 12.98 20.39
C GLU A 277 -6.03 12.90 21.33
N THR A 278 -6.74 11.77 21.30
CA THR A 278 -7.94 11.54 22.08
C THR A 278 -7.89 10.15 22.73
N TYR A 279 -8.69 9.19 22.27
CA TYR A 279 -8.79 7.88 22.91
C TYR A 279 -7.89 6.83 22.25
N GLY A 280 -7.43 5.85 23.03
CA GLY A 280 -6.83 4.64 22.49
C GLY A 280 -7.85 3.85 21.65
N VAL A 281 -8.92 3.41 22.31
CA VAL A 281 -10.07 2.76 21.65
C VAL A 281 -11.34 3.48 22.07
N ARG A 282 -12.23 3.75 21.10
CA ARG A 282 -13.55 4.32 21.34
C ARG A 282 -14.62 3.48 20.67
N ARG A 283 -15.69 3.17 21.40
CA ARG A 283 -16.84 2.43 20.90
C ARG A 283 -18.05 3.36 20.81
N ALA A 284 -18.73 3.30 19.68
CA ALA A 284 -20.05 3.91 19.55
C ALA A 284 -21.03 3.20 20.50
N SER A 285 -22.01 3.94 21.02
CA SER A 285 -23.13 3.33 21.75
C SER A 285 -23.82 2.28 20.87
N GLY A 286 -23.98 1.05 21.37
CA GLY A 286 -24.62 -0.04 20.63
C GLY A 286 -23.98 -1.40 20.89
N ASN A 287 -24.12 -2.31 19.92
CA ASN A 287 -23.76 -3.73 20.06
C ASN A 287 -22.31 -4.05 19.66
N THR A 288 -21.38 -3.11 19.83
CA THR A 288 -19.96 -3.37 19.51
C THR A 288 -19.37 -4.37 20.51
N GLN A 289 -18.51 -5.28 20.05
CA GLN A 289 -17.87 -6.31 20.88
C GLN A 289 -16.35 -6.20 20.76
N LEU A 290 -15.69 -5.82 21.85
CA LEU A 290 -14.25 -5.76 21.96
C LEU A 290 -13.80 -6.86 22.93
N THR A 291 -12.95 -7.76 22.46
CA THR A 291 -12.27 -8.77 23.28
C THR A 291 -10.82 -8.36 23.44
N GLU A 292 -10.37 -8.20 24.68
CA GLU A 292 -9.02 -7.74 24.99
C GLU A 292 -8.26 -8.73 25.85
N ASP A 293 -6.96 -8.86 25.59
CA ASP A 293 -6.02 -9.58 26.46
C ASP A 293 -4.59 -9.05 26.26
N ASN A 294 -3.88 -8.80 27.37
CA ASN A 294 -2.47 -8.38 27.38
C ASN A 294 -2.14 -7.16 26.47
N ASN A 295 -3.04 -6.17 26.41
CA ASN A 295 -2.79 -4.91 25.70
C ASN A 295 -2.08 -3.89 26.59
N VAL A 296 -1.28 -3.03 25.98
CA VAL A 296 -0.60 -1.90 26.63
C VAL A 296 -1.15 -0.60 26.05
N TYR A 297 -1.64 0.26 26.93
CA TYR A 297 -2.14 1.59 26.57
C TYR A 297 -1.25 2.67 27.19
N GLU A 298 -0.82 3.64 26.38
CA GLU A 298 0.11 4.69 26.81
C GLU A 298 -0.19 6.03 26.11
N ASN A 299 -0.11 7.15 26.82
CA ASN A 299 -0.20 8.50 26.23
C ASN A 299 -1.46 8.76 25.37
N ASN A 300 -2.61 8.20 25.74
CA ASN A 300 -3.89 8.51 25.09
C ASN A 300 -4.56 9.69 25.81
N ALA A 301 -4.59 10.87 25.19
CA ALA A 301 -4.84 12.12 25.91
C ALA A 301 -6.24 12.23 26.55
N ALA A 302 -7.26 11.60 25.98
CA ALA A 302 -8.62 11.57 26.54
C ALA A 302 -8.94 10.29 27.33
N GLY A 303 -8.06 9.27 27.27
CA GLY A 303 -8.20 8.00 27.97
C GLY A 303 -7.98 6.78 27.07
N ASP A 304 -7.80 5.62 27.69
CA ASP A 304 -7.45 4.40 26.96
C ASP A 304 -8.65 3.76 26.25
N LEU A 305 -9.80 3.73 26.91
CA LEU A 305 -11.03 3.11 26.40
C LEU A 305 -12.27 3.96 26.74
N LEU A 306 -13.14 4.17 25.74
CA LEU A 306 -14.49 4.73 25.89
C LEU A 306 -15.55 3.78 25.32
#